data_AF-A0A7C9HD39-F1
#
_entry.id   AF-A0A7C9HD39-F1
#
_cell.length_a   1.000
_cell.length_b   1.000
_cell.length_c   1.000
_cell.angle_alpha   90.00
_cell.angle_beta   90.00
_cell.angle_gamma   90.00
#
_symmetry.space_group_name_H-M   'P 1'
#
loop_
_entity.id
_entity.type
_entity.pdbx_description
1 polymer ?
#
loop_
_entity_poly.entity_id
_entity_poly.type
_entity_poly.pdbx_seq_one_letter_code
_entity_poly.pdbx_strand_id
1 'polypeptide(L)'
;MDKEKQLELDIADTIIDRPKGFSVGRRHFYLYPVTLGKMYLQQRIIDTLNIDNDLLQRNPYAEALRIVSTNKEECCLLLAYHTLQKKEDILSNRKVTIRKNIFLKEITNEDIATLLITCISDNKVELFLRHLKIDEEIEKMSEVSKAKDDRSTLSFGGKSIYGTLIDAACERYKWSFDYVVWGISYTNLQLLLKDSIKSVYLTDEERKRVHINDSSVTDGNSKEAVMEAISSMSWK
;
A
#
# COMPACT_ATOMS: atom_id res chain seq x y z
N MET A 1 -18.40 2.49 17.82
CA MET A 1 -18.14 1.44 16.81
C MET A 1 -16.93 0.66 17.28
N ASP A 2 -16.98 -0.66 17.23
CA ASP A 2 -15.87 -1.51 17.64
C ASP A 2 -14.63 -1.23 16.79
N LYS A 3 -13.45 -1.16 17.42
CA LYS A 3 -12.20 -0.80 16.72
C LYS A 3 -11.83 -1.83 15.66
N GLU A 4 -12.12 -3.10 15.92
CA GLU A 4 -11.88 -4.20 15.00
C GLU A 4 -12.80 -4.12 13.78
N LYS A 5 -14.09 -3.88 14.00
CA LYS A 5 -15.06 -3.65 12.92
C LYS A 5 -14.72 -2.43 12.05
N GLN A 6 -14.19 -1.36 12.64
CA GLN A 6 -13.70 -0.21 11.85
C GLN A 6 -12.51 -0.60 10.98
N LEU A 7 -11.61 -1.43 11.49
CA LEU A 7 -10.44 -1.89 10.75
C LEU A 7 -10.84 -2.80 9.58
N GLU A 8 -11.82 -3.68 9.75
CA GLU A 8 -12.36 -4.50 8.66
C GLU A 8 -12.97 -3.63 7.54
N LEU A 9 -13.72 -2.58 7.92
CA LEU A 9 -14.26 -1.62 6.95
C LEU A 9 -13.15 -0.86 6.23
N ASP A 10 -12.10 -0.46 6.95
CA ASP A 10 -10.94 0.21 6.37
C ASP A 10 -10.19 -0.70 5.37
N ILE A 11 -10.11 -2.01 5.65
CA ILE A 11 -9.54 -3.00 4.73
C ILE A 11 -10.42 -3.14 3.49
N ALA A 12 -11.74 -3.27 3.67
CA ALA A 12 -12.69 -3.35 2.55
C ALA A 12 -12.59 -2.11 1.65
N ASP A 13 -12.55 -0.91 2.24
CA ASP A 13 -12.38 0.35 1.51
C ASP A 13 -11.03 0.41 0.79
N THR A 14 -9.97 -0.16 1.37
CA THR A 14 -8.65 -0.25 0.74
C THR A 14 -8.66 -1.17 -0.48
N ILE A 15 -9.25 -2.38 -0.37
CA ILE A 15 -9.29 -3.37 -1.45
C ILE A 15 -10.00 -2.81 -2.69
N ILE A 16 -11.09 -2.05 -2.49
CA ILE A 16 -11.86 -1.46 -3.60
C ILE A 16 -11.31 -0.10 -4.05
N ASP A 17 -10.18 0.35 -3.49
CA ASP A 17 -9.61 1.68 -3.72
C ASP A 17 -10.63 2.81 -3.55
N ARG A 18 -11.43 2.74 -2.47
CA ARG A 18 -12.55 3.66 -2.24
C ARG A 18 -12.06 5.10 -2.11
N PRO A 19 -12.46 6.01 -3.01
CA PRO A 19 -12.07 7.40 -2.89
C PRO A 19 -12.87 8.12 -1.79
N LYS A 20 -12.23 9.07 -1.12
CA LYS A 20 -12.88 9.93 -0.12
C LYS A 20 -13.46 11.18 -0.80
N GLY A 21 -14.78 11.31 -0.83
CA GLY A 21 -15.48 12.43 -1.48
C GLY A 21 -15.50 13.70 -0.63
N PHE A 22 -15.39 14.86 -1.26
CA PHE A 22 -15.54 16.17 -0.63
C PHE A 22 -16.06 17.21 -1.63
N SER A 23 -16.63 18.30 -1.13
CA SER A 23 -17.20 19.36 -1.98
C SER A 23 -16.46 20.67 -1.80
N VAL A 24 -16.28 21.40 -2.89
CA VAL A 24 -15.66 22.72 -2.93
C VAL A 24 -16.59 23.63 -3.74
N GLY A 25 -17.20 24.60 -3.07
CA GLY A 25 -18.27 25.40 -3.66
C GLY A 25 -19.40 24.51 -4.19
N ARG A 26 -19.63 24.56 -5.51
CA ARG A 26 -20.66 23.75 -6.21
C ARG A 26 -20.12 22.48 -6.86
N ARG A 27 -18.81 22.19 -6.71
CA ARG A 27 -18.15 21.06 -7.35
C ARG A 27 -17.89 19.96 -6.33
N HIS A 28 -17.99 18.71 -6.77
CA HIS A 28 -17.64 17.55 -5.97
C HIS A 28 -16.33 16.93 -6.48
N PHE A 29 -15.47 16.58 -5.55
CA PHE A 29 -14.15 16.02 -5.78
C PHE A 29 -13.95 14.76 -4.96
N TYR A 30 -12.95 13.98 -5.33
CA TYR A 30 -12.58 12.73 -4.68
C TYR A 30 -11.10 12.74 -4.41
N LEU A 31 -10.67 12.34 -3.22
CA LEU A 31 -9.30 11.96 -2.93
C LEU A 31 -9.15 10.48 -3.28
N TYR A 32 -8.44 10.21 -4.36
CA TYR A 32 -8.13 8.84 -4.78
C TYR A 32 -6.94 8.30 -3.99
N PRO A 33 -6.91 6.98 -3.72
CA PRO A 33 -5.73 6.31 -3.21
C PRO A 33 -4.47 6.62 -4.04
N VAL A 34 -3.33 6.65 -3.36
CA VAL A 34 -2.05 7.01 -3.97
C VAL A 34 -1.50 5.81 -4.71
N THR A 35 -1.12 5.99 -5.97
CA THR A 35 -0.40 4.99 -6.76
C THR A 35 1.10 5.21 -6.65
N LEU A 36 1.92 4.21 -7.00
CA LEU A 36 3.37 4.35 -6.97
C LEU A 36 3.86 5.57 -7.77
N GLY A 37 3.29 5.81 -8.95
CA GLY A 37 3.61 6.96 -9.78
C GLY A 37 3.28 8.30 -9.09
N LYS A 38 2.15 8.39 -8.38
CA LYS A 38 1.81 9.58 -7.59
C LYS A 38 2.78 9.81 -6.44
N MET A 39 3.22 8.75 -5.74
CA MET A 39 4.19 8.90 -4.64
C MET A 39 5.47 9.59 -5.12
N TYR A 40 6.07 9.12 -6.22
CA TYR A 40 7.29 9.72 -6.76
C TYR A 40 7.07 11.14 -7.31
N LEU A 41 5.90 11.40 -7.89
CA LEU A 41 5.55 12.74 -8.37
C LEU A 41 5.42 13.74 -7.21
N GLN A 42 4.85 13.30 -6.10
CA GLN A 42 4.55 14.11 -4.92
C GLN A 42 5.75 14.24 -3.98
N GLN A 43 6.76 13.38 -4.09
CA GLN A 43 7.92 13.35 -3.19
C GLN A 43 8.56 14.73 -3.03
N ARG A 44 8.84 15.42 -4.14
CA ARG A 44 9.43 16.78 -4.10
C ARG A 44 8.55 17.80 -3.39
N ILE A 45 7.23 17.65 -3.49
CA ILE A 45 6.27 18.53 -2.84
C ILE A 45 6.31 18.27 -1.35
N ILE A 46 6.24 17.00 -0.94
CA ILE A 46 6.30 16.57 0.46
C ILE A 46 7.60 17.07 1.12
N ASP A 47 8.74 16.92 0.44
CA ASP A 47 10.02 17.42 0.93
C ASP A 47 10.01 18.95 1.13
N THR A 48 9.31 19.69 0.26
CA THR A 48 9.18 21.15 0.35
C THR A 48 8.26 21.61 1.49
N LEU A 49 7.30 20.76 1.91
CA LEU A 49 6.38 21.09 3.01
C LEU A 49 7.09 21.18 4.37
N ASN A 50 8.33 20.67 4.49
CA ASN A 50 9.10 20.65 5.74
C ASN A 50 8.26 20.17 6.92
N ILE A 51 7.69 18.97 6.78
CA ILE A 51 6.79 18.37 7.77
C ILE A 51 7.57 18.14 9.08
N ASP A 52 7.06 18.71 10.16
CA ASP A 52 7.52 18.43 11.52
C ASP A 52 6.88 17.12 11.98
N ASN A 53 7.64 16.04 11.93
CA ASN A 53 7.16 14.71 12.30
C ASN A 53 6.79 14.61 13.79
N ASP A 54 7.46 15.37 14.67
CA ASP A 54 7.15 15.38 16.10
C ASP A 54 5.81 16.07 16.35
N LEU A 55 5.57 17.20 15.68
CA LEU A 55 4.30 17.91 15.76
C LEU A 55 3.17 17.13 15.07
N LEU A 56 3.44 16.50 13.93
CA LEU A 56 2.48 15.65 13.21
C LEU A 56 1.97 14.51 14.10
N GLN A 57 2.85 13.87 14.87
CA GLN A 57 2.45 12.80 15.79
C GLN A 57 1.63 13.30 16.99
N ARG A 58 1.98 14.47 17.55
CA ARG A 58 1.33 15.01 18.75
C ARG A 58 0.02 15.74 18.46
N ASN A 59 0.00 16.52 17.38
CA ASN A 59 -1.14 17.33 16.95
C ASN A 59 -1.14 17.50 15.42
N PRO A 60 -1.69 16.51 14.69
CA PRO A 60 -1.71 16.52 13.23
C PRO A 60 -2.39 17.76 12.64
N TYR A 61 -3.43 18.26 13.31
CA TYR A 61 -4.20 19.41 12.83
C TYR A 61 -3.42 20.71 12.95
N ALA A 62 -2.70 20.92 14.06
CA ALA A 62 -1.83 22.09 14.22
C ALA A 62 -0.70 22.09 13.18
N GLU A 63 -0.10 20.93 12.92
CA GLU A 63 0.94 20.81 11.91
C GLU A 63 0.40 21.10 10.51
N ALA A 64 -0.76 20.54 10.15
CA ALA A 64 -1.38 20.79 8.86
C ALA A 64 -1.72 22.27 8.65
N LEU A 65 -2.24 22.97 9.67
CA LEU A 65 -2.48 24.42 9.59
C LEU A 65 -1.18 25.21 9.42
N ARG A 66 -0.11 24.84 10.13
CA ARG A 66 1.21 25.47 9.97
C ARG A 66 1.69 25.33 8.53
N ILE A 67 1.68 24.12 7.98
CA ILE A 67 2.10 23.86 6.60
C ILE A 67 1.25 24.66 5.60
N VAL A 68 -0.08 24.68 5.76
CA VAL A 68 -0.96 25.43 4.86
C VAL A 68 -0.70 26.94 4.93
N SER A 69 -0.33 27.46 6.09
CA SER A 69 -0.01 28.88 6.25
C SER A 69 1.27 29.30 5.51
N THR A 70 2.25 28.40 5.38
CA THR A 70 3.55 28.69 4.76
C THR A 70 3.63 28.24 3.30
N ASN A 71 2.94 27.15 2.95
CA ASN A 71 3.10 26.41 1.69
C ASN A 71 1.73 26.10 1.05
N LYS A 72 0.79 27.05 1.09
CA LYS A 72 -0.58 26.86 0.58
C LYS A 72 -0.62 26.36 -0.87
N GLU A 73 0.26 26.88 -1.72
CA GLU A 73 0.31 26.49 -3.13
C GLU A 73 0.72 25.03 -3.33
N GLU A 74 1.73 24.58 -2.58
CA GLU A 74 2.22 23.21 -2.56
C GLU A 74 1.15 22.26 -2.02
N CYS A 75 0.43 22.64 -0.96
CA CYS A 75 -0.72 21.88 -0.46
C CYS A 75 -1.81 21.73 -1.52
N CYS A 76 -2.19 22.82 -2.19
CA CYS A 76 -3.18 22.77 -3.28
C CYS A 76 -2.69 21.91 -4.46
N LEU A 77 -1.39 21.93 -4.76
CA LEU A 77 -0.80 21.08 -5.79
C LEU A 77 -0.84 19.60 -5.40
N LEU A 78 -0.52 19.28 -4.15
CA LEU A 78 -0.64 17.93 -3.62
C LEU A 78 -2.08 17.43 -3.74
N LEU A 79 -3.06 18.20 -3.27
CA LEU A 79 -4.49 17.90 -3.39
C LEU A 79 -4.92 17.74 -4.85
N ALA A 80 -4.40 18.55 -5.76
CA ALA A 80 -4.68 18.40 -7.19
C ALA A 80 -4.28 17.00 -7.68
N TYR A 81 -3.10 16.48 -7.30
CA TYR A 81 -2.68 15.13 -7.66
C TYR A 81 -3.50 14.02 -7.01
N HIS A 82 -3.95 14.20 -5.76
CA HIS A 82 -4.86 13.24 -5.14
C HIS A 82 -6.24 13.20 -5.82
N THR A 83 -6.67 14.30 -6.44
CA THR A 83 -8.01 14.40 -7.05
C THR A 83 -8.09 14.08 -8.53
N LEU A 84 -6.95 13.71 -9.12
CA LEU A 84 -6.86 13.20 -10.49
C LEU A 84 -6.56 11.71 -10.43
N GLN A 85 -7.30 10.90 -11.17
CA GLN A 85 -7.17 9.45 -11.14
C GLN A 85 -6.34 8.92 -12.30
N LYS A 86 -6.62 9.37 -13.51
CA LYS A 86 -5.99 8.85 -14.72
C LYS A 86 -4.58 9.42 -14.91
N LYS A 87 -3.66 8.58 -15.35
CA LYS A 87 -2.27 8.96 -15.63
C LYS A 87 -2.18 10.17 -16.56
N GLU A 88 -2.97 10.22 -17.62
CA GLU A 88 -2.96 11.32 -18.60
C GLU A 88 -3.38 12.65 -17.97
N ASP A 89 -4.27 12.59 -16.97
CA ASP A 89 -4.73 13.77 -16.26
C ASP A 89 -3.67 14.25 -15.27
N ILE A 90 -3.07 13.32 -14.52
CA ILE A 90 -2.02 13.58 -13.53
C ILE A 90 -0.77 14.18 -14.18
N LEU A 91 -0.38 13.69 -15.35
CA LEU A 91 0.80 14.18 -16.08
C LEU A 91 0.51 15.43 -16.93
N SER A 92 -0.75 15.86 -17.03
CA SER A 92 -1.12 17.06 -17.76
C SER A 92 -0.95 18.31 -16.89
N ASN A 93 0.14 19.04 -17.10
CA ASN A 93 0.40 20.32 -16.41
C ASN A 93 -0.79 21.29 -16.49
N ARG A 94 -1.50 21.33 -17.62
CA ARG A 94 -2.71 22.16 -17.78
C ARG A 94 -3.82 21.72 -16.83
N LYS A 95 -4.16 20.43 -16.77
CA LYS A 95 -5.24 19.93 -15.91
C LYS A 95 -4.90 20.08 -14.43
N VAL A 96 -3.66 19.76 -14.06
CA VAL A 96 -3.13 19.91 -12.70
C VAL A 96 -3.20 21.38 -12.27
N THR A 97 -2.73 22.31 -13.10
CA THR A 97 -2.74 23.75 -12.78
C THR A 97 -4.16 24.29 -12.64
N ILE A 98 -5.08 23.89 -13.52
CA ILE A 98 -6.50 24.27 -13.40
C ILE A 98 -7.06 23.78 -12.05
N ARG A 99 -6.81 22.52 -11.69
CA ARG A 99 -7.28 21.94 -10.43
C ARG A 99 -6.67 22.63 -9.21
N LYS A 100 -5.34 22.86 -9.21
CA LYS A 100 -4.63 23.63 -8.17
C LYS A 100 -5.27 25.00 -7.97
N ASN A 101 -5.53 25.73 -9.06
CA ASN A 101 -6.06 27.09 -9.00
C ASN A 101 -7.52 27.14 -8.51
N ILE A 102 -8.32 26.10 -8.76
CA ILE A 102 -9.65 25.97 -8.14
C ILE A 102 -9.50 25.88 -6.62
N PHE A 103 -8.62 24.99 -6.14
CA PHE A 103 -8.42 24.80 -4.71
C PHE A 103 -7.84 26.03 -4.01
N LEU A 104 -6.89 26.69 -4.65
CA LEU A 104 -6.28 27.91 -4.12
C LEU A 104 -7.30 29.04 -3.91
N LYS A 105 -8.31 29.12 -4.79
CA LYS A 105 -9.34 30.19 -4.78
C LYS A 105 -10.56 29.85 -3.95
N GLU A 106 -10.99 28.60 -3.95
CA GLU A 106 -12.30 28.19 -3.44
C GLU A 106 -12.24 27.45 -2.09
N ILE A 107 -11.06 27.02 -1.63
CA ILE A 107 -10.91 26.27 -0.36
C ILE A 107 -10.25 27.14 0.73
N THR A 108 -10.80 27.06 1.94
CA THR A 108 -10.26 27.69 3.16
C THR A 108 -8.98 26.98 3.63
N ASN A 109 -8.18 27.64 4.48
CA ASN A 109 -6.95 27.01 4.96
C ASN A 109 -7.26 25.81 5.88
N GLU A 110 -8.34 25.90 6.63
CA GLU A 110 -8.85 24.89 7.55
C GLU A 110 -9.30 23.62 6.81
N ASP A 111 -10.00 23.80 5.69
CA ASP A 111 -10.42 22.67 4.84
C ASP A 111 -9.21 22.04 4.14
N ILE A 112 -8.26 22.85 3.63
CA ILE A 112 -7.00 22.31 3.07
C ILE A 112 -6.25 21.51 4.13
N ALA A 113 -6.14 22.00 5.36
CA ALA A 113 -5.47 21.29 6.44
C ALA A 113 -6.14 19.96 6.75
N THR A 114 -7.47 19.92 6.78
CA THR A 114 -8.25 18.69 7.00
C THR A 114 -8.01 17.66 5.89
N LEU A 115 -8.01 18.10 4.63
CA LEU A 115 -7.72 17.24 3.48
C LEU A 115 -6.25 16.77 3.49
N LEU A 116 -5.33 17.65 3.87
CA LEU A 116 -3.89 17.36 3.94
C LEU A 116 -3.57 16.26 4.94
N ILE A 117 -4.19 16.28 6.13
CA ILE A 117 -4.04 15.21 7.13
C ILE A 117 -4.45 13.87 6.53
N THR A 118 -5.55 13.86 5.77
CA THR A 118 -6.04 12.65 5.10
C THR A 118 -5.04 12.12 4.08
N CYS A 119 -4.33 13.01 3.37
CA CYS A 119 -3.30 12.64 2.39
C CYS A 119 -1.99 12.15 3.03
N ILE A 120 -1.55 12.77 4.14
CA ILE A 120 -0.26 12.46 4.80
C ILE A 120 -0.39 11.25 5.73
N SER A 121 -1.55 11.04 6.36
CA SER A 121 -1.73 10.02 7.41
C SER A 121 -2.19 8.65 6.88
N ASP A 122 -2.39 8.48 5.57
CA ASP A 122 -3.09 7.31 5.00
C ASP A 122 -2.22 6.04 4.86
N ASN A 123 -1.00 5.98 5.43
CA ASN A 123 -0.19 4.76 5.36
C ASN A 123 -0.67 3.70 6.38
N LYS A 124 -1.76 3.02 6.04
CA LYS A 124 -2.37 1.95 6.85
C LYS A 124 -1.71 0.58 6.65
N VAL A 125 -0.70 0.47 5.78
CA VAL A 125 -0.08 -0.82 5.42
C VAL A 125 0.39 -1.55 6.68
N GLU A 126 1.14 -0.90 7.57
CA GLU A 126 1.65 -1.55 8.78
C GLU A 126 0.53 -2.04 9.71
N LEU A 127 -0.56 -1.29 9.83
CA LEU A 127 -1.72 -1.71 10.62
C LEU A 127 -2.39 -2.94 10.02
N PHE A 128 -2.53 -2.96 8.69
CA PHE A 128 -3.10 -4.10 7.98
C PHE A 128 -2.21 -5.33 8.07
N LEU A 129 -0.90 -5.20 7.91
CA LEU A 129 0.04 -6.31 8.03
C LEU A 129 -0.03 -6.99 9.41
N ARG A 130 -0.09 -6.20 10.48
CA ARG A 130 -0.25 -6.73 11.84
C ARG A 130 -1.60 -7.40 12.04
N HIS A 131 -2.69 -6.80 11.57
CA HIS A 131 -4.03 -7.34 11.73
C HIS A 131 -4.21 -8.65 10.96
N LEU A 132 -3.70 -8.72 9.72
CA LEU A 132 -3.69 -9.91 8.88
C LEU A 132 -2.63 -10.94 9.31
N LYS A 133 -1.78 -10.60 10.29
CA LYS A 133 -0.65 -11.42 10.77
C LYS A 133 0.36 -11.80 9.69
N ILE A 134 0.44 -11.01 8.63
CA ILE A 134 1.36 -11.21 7.51
C ILE A 134 2.82 -11.11 8.00
N ASP A 135 3.09 -10.21 8.95
CA ASP A 135 4.43 -10.05 9.53
C ASP A 135 4.89 -11.33 10.28
N GLU A 136 3.99 -11.97 11.05
CA GLU A 136 4.29 -13.22 11.77
C GLU A 136 4.60 -14.37 10.80
N GLU A 137 3.88 -14.43 9.67
CA GLU A 137 4.12 -15.44 8.63
C GLU A 137 5.43 -15.22 7.88
N ILE A 138 5.76 -13.96 7.57
CA ILE A 138 7.04 -13.59 6.94
C ILE A 138 8.21 -13.95 7.87
N GLU A 139 8.09 -13.68 9.17
CA GLU A 139 9.11 -14.05 10.16
C GLU A 139 9.30 -15.56 10.25
N LYS A 140 8.20 -16.32 10.40
CA LYS A 140 8.24 -17.80 10.40
C LYS A 140 8.88 -18.34 9.12
N MET A 141 8.52 -17.80 7.97
CA MET A 141 9.10 -18.21 6.69
C MET A 141 10.59 -17.88 6.60
N SER A 142 11.04 -16.77 7.19
CA SER A 142 12.46 -16.43 7.29
C SER A 142 13.21 -17.41 8.16
N GLU A 143 12.65 -17.81 9.31
CA GLU A 143 13.24 -18.82 10.19
C GLU A 143 13.34 -20.18 9.50
N VAL A 144 12.27 -20.61 8.83
CA VAL A 144 12.24 -21.82 8.00
C VAL A 144 13.32 -21.77 6.92
N SER A 145 13.48 -20.63 6.26
CA SER A 145 14.49 -20.44 5.19
C SER A 145 15.92 -20.48 5.72
N LYS A 146 16.17 -19.98 6.94
CA LYS A 146 17.50 -20.05 7.60
C LYS A 146 17.86 -21.46 8.06
N ALA A 147 16.87 -22.28 8.40
CA ALA A 147 17.06 -23.66 8.82
C ALA A 147 17.34 -24.63 7.66
N LYS A 148 17.19 -24.15 6.41
CA LYS A 148 17.48 -24.90 5.19
C LYS A 148 18.98 -25.06 5.01
N ASP A 149 19.45 -26.27 4.69
CA ASP A 149 20.88 -26.46 4.42
C ASP A 149 21.28 -25.91 3.06
N ASP A 150 22.37 -25.14 3.06
CA ASP A 150 22.82 -24.32 1.96
C ASP A 150 23.44 -25.16 0.82
N ARG A 151 22.65 -25.47 -0.20
CA ARG A 151 23.15 -25.69 -1.56
C ARG A 151 22.79 -24.50 -2.45
N SER A 152 23.39 -23.37 -2.06
CA SER A 152 23.70 -22.17 -2.86
C SER A 152 22.61 -21.64 -3.80
N THR A 153 21.76 -20.74 -3.28
CA THR A 153 21.04 -19.78 -4.13
C THR A 153 21.70 -18.41 -4.02
N LEU A 154 22.51 -18.07 -5.03
CA LEU A 154 23.09 -16.74 -5.18
C LEU A 154 22.14 -15.89 -6.06
N SER A 155 21.36 -15.04 -5.42
CA SER A 155 20.49 -14.09 -6.11
C SER A 155 21.17 -12.72 -6.22
N PHE A 156 21.29 -12.22 -7.46
CA PHE A 156 21.81 -10.89 -7.76
C PHE A 156 20.68 -10.04 -8.35
N GLY A 157 20.43 -8.85 -7.80
CA GLY A 157 19.31 -7.97 -8.22
C GLY A 157 18.53 -7.43 -7.01
N GLY A 158 17.38 -6.78 -7.24
CA GLY A 158 16.46 -6.42 -6.14
C GLY A 158 16.93 -5.29 -5.22
N LYS A 159 17.76 -4.36 -5.68
CA LYS A 159 18.30 -3.26 -4.85
C LYS A 159 17.49 -1.97 -4.90
N SER A 160 16.61 -1.83 -5.87
CA SER A 160 15.81 -0.63 -6.10
C SER A 160 14.33 -0.99 -6.21
N ILE A 161 13.45 0.02 -6.20
CA ILE A 161 12.01 -0.16 -6.41
C ILE A 161 11.68 -0.95 -7.68
N TYR A 162 12.55 -0.84 -8.69
CA TYR A 162 12.42 -1.62 -9.92
C TYR A 162 12.50 -3.11 -9.62
N GLY A 163 13.50 -3.57 -8.88
CA GLY A 163 13.67 -5.00 -8.58
C GLY A 163 12.79 -5.51 -7.42
N THR A 164 12.58 -4.70 -6.38
CA THR A 164 11.87 -5.16 -5.17
C THR A 164 10.36 -5.17 -5.31
N LEU A 165 9.80 -4.34 -6.20
CA LEU A 165 8.37 -4.10 -6.24
C LEU A 165 7.82 -4.15 -7.67
N ILE A 166 8.41 -3.41 -8.61
CA ILE A 166 7.88 -3.33 -9.97
C ILE A 166 8.09 -4.65 -10.73
N ASP A 167 9.32 -5.11 -10.82
CA ASP A 167 9.70 -6.33 -11.53
C ASP A 167 9.04 -7.55 -10.89
N ALA A 168 9.04 -7.62 -9.55
CA ALA A 168 8.34 -8.67 -8.80
C ALA A 168 6.84 -8.73 -9.13
N ALA A 169 6.15 -7.57 -9.20
CA ALA A 169 4.73 -7.53 -9.56
C ALA A 169 4.48 -7.89 -11.03
N CYS A 170 5.30 -7.36 -11.95
CA CYS A 170 5.22 -7.67 -13.37
C CYS A 170 5.46 -9.16 -13.64
N GLU A 171 6.47 -9.76 -13.00
CA GLU A 171 6.81 -11.16 -13.18
C GLU A 171 5.71 -12.08 -12.62
N ARG A 172 5.23 -11.79 -11.41
CA ARG A 172 4.25 -12.63 -10.71
C ARG A 172 2.86 -12.54 -11.32
N TYR A 173 2.35 -11.32 -11.50
CA TYR A 173 0.95 -11.09 -11.90
C TYR A 173 0.78 -10.84 -13.40
N LYS A 174 1.89 -10.81 -14.17
CA LYS A 174 1.90 -10.50 -15.61
C LYS A 174 1.28 -9.14 -15.92
N TRP A 175 1.38 -8.23 -14.98
CA TRP A 175 0.90 -6.86 -15.14
C TRP A 175 1.89 -6.03 -15.95
N SER A 176 1.35 -5.04 -16.66
CA SER A 176 2.20 -4.07 -17.33
C SER A 176 2.86 -3.15 -16.31
N PHE A 177 4.05 -2.64 -16.64
CA PHE A 177 4.71 -1.58 -15.88
C PHE A 177 3.75 -0.40 -15.62
N ASP A 178 2.96 -0.03 -16.62
CA ASP A 178 2.01 1.06 -16.52
C ASP A 178 0.93 0.82 -15.45
N TYR A 179 0.37 -0.39 -15.42
CA TYR A 179 -0.61 -0.76 -14.40
C TYR A 179 -0.01 -0.78 -12.99
N VAL A 180 1.19 -1.38 -12.83
CA VAL A 180 1.87 -1.42 -11.52
C VAL A 180 2.16 -0.01 -10.99
N VAL A 181 2.52 0.92 -11.88
CA VAL A 181 2.88 2.29 -11.47
C VAL A 181 1.65 3.18 -11.28
N TRP A 182 0.63 3.06 -12.14
CA TRP A 182 -0.48 4.02 -12.23
C TRP A 182 -1.87 3.43 -12.04
N GLY A 183 -2.04 2.12 -12.21
CA GLY A 183 -3.34 1.45 -12.25
C GLY A 183 -3.80 0.84 -10.93
N ILE A 184 -2.89 0.62 -9.99
CA ILE A 184 -3.18 0.08 -8.65
C ILE A 184 -2.67 1.01 -7.55
N SER A 185 -3.39 1.09 -6.44
CA SER A 185 -2.89 1.82 -5.27
C SER A 185 -1.64 1.17 -4.70
N TYR A 186 -0.77 2.00 -4.12
CA TYR A 186 0.46 1.55 -3.50
C TYR A 186 0.19 0.59 -2.34
N THR A 187 -0.84 0.87 -1.54
CA THR A 187 -1.26 0.01 -0.44
C THR A 187 -1.64 -1.39 -0.93
N ASN A 188 -2.50 -1.51 -1.95
CA ASN A 188 -2.88 -2.80 -2.50
C ASN A 188 -1.70 -3.53 -3.14
N LEU A 189 -0.83 -2.81 -3.85
CA LEU A 189 0.39 -3.39 -4.42
C LEU A 189 1.33 -3.95 -3.34
N GLN A 190 1.50 -3.24 -2.23
CA GLN A 190 2.30 -3.72 -1.10
C GLN A 190 1.66 -4.93 -0.42
N LEU A 191 0.35 -4.90 -0.18
CA LEU A 191 -0.36 -6.01 0.42
C LEU A 191 -0.24 -7.27 -0.44
N LEU A 192 -0.49 -7.17 -1.76
CA LEU A 192 -0.37 -8.31 -2.67
C LEU A 192 1.03 -8.93 -2.71
N LEU A 193 2.07 -8.11 -2.71
CA LEU A 193 3.46 -8.59 -2.76
C LEU A 193 3.94 -9.15 -1.41
N LYS A 194 3.48 -8.58 -0.29
CA LYS A 194 3.85 -9.05 1.05
C LYS A 194 3.08 -10.33 1.41
N ASP A 195 1.80 -10.39 1.07
CA ASP A 195 0.88 -11.52 1.30
C ASP A 195 0.91 -12.56 0.16
N SER A 196 1.95 -12.50 -0.66
CA SER A 196 2.10 -13.38 -1.80
C SER A 196 2.35 -14.81 -1.28
N ILE A 197 1.53 -15.79 -1.68
CA ILE A 197 1.74 -17.20 -1.29
C ILE A 197 3.14 -17.65 -1.72
N LYS A 198 3.98 -18.09 -0.77
CA LYS A 198 5.31 -18.65 -1.05
C LYS A 198 5.36 -20.07 -0.49
N SER A 199 5.78 -21.01 -1.33
CA SER A 199 5.95 -22.40 -0.93
C SER A 199 7.43 -22.67 -0.69
N VAL A 200 7.75 -23.17 0.50
CA VAL A 200 9.09 -23.65 0.84
C VAL A 200 9.03 -25.17 0.97
N TYR A 201 9.80 -25.87 0.14
CA TYR A 201 9.98 -27.31 0.32
C TYR A 201 11.02 -27.55 1.41
N LEU A 202 10.64 -28.36 2.40
CA LEU A 202 11.50 -28.81 3.49
C LEU A 202 11.63 -30.33 3.44
N THR A 203 12.87 -30.80 3.55
CA THR A 203 13.20 -32.22 3.79
C THR A 203 12.78 -32.65 5.20
N ASP A 204 12.68 -33.96 5.46
CA ASP A 204 12.31 -34.48 6.78
C ASP A 204 13.26 -34.04 7.90
N GLU A 205 14.54 -33.87 7.59
CA GLU A 205 15.54 -33.36 8.54
C GLU A 205 15.38 -31.86 8.78
N GLU A 206 15.07 -31.07 7.75
CA GLU A 206 14.75 -29.64 7.89
C GLU A 206 13.44 -29.45 8.66
N ARG A 207 12.39 -30.24 8.39
CA ARG A 207 11.12 -30.20 9.14
C ARG A 207 11.31 -30.45 10.63
N LYS A 208 12.16 -31.42 10.99
CA LYS A 208 12.51 -31.73 12.39
C LYS A 208 13.23 -30.56 13.08
N ARG A 209 14.03 -29.78 12.33
CA ARG A 209 14.72 -28.59 12.85
C ARG A 209 13.78 -27.41 13.12
N VAL A 210 12.71 -27.25 12.33
CA VAL A 210 11.80 -26.09 12.47
C VAL A 210 10.57 -26.36 13.35
N HIS A 211 10.46 -27.54 13.98
CA HIS A 211 9.38 -27.92 14.90
C HIS A 211 7.96 -27.58 14.38
N ILE A 212 7.72 -27.75 13.09
CA ILE A 212 6.39 -27.51 12.49
C ILE A 212 5.48 -28.68 12.87
N ASN A 213 4.41 -28.42 13.61
CA ASN A 213 3.37 -29.41 13.89
C ASN A 213 2.57 -29.69 12.59
N ASP A 214 2.37 -30.97 12.26
CA ASP A 214 1.79 -31.48 11.01
C ASP A 214 0.33 -31.08 10.70
N SER A 215 -0.34 -30.27 11.53
CA SER A 215 -1.79 -30.07 11.45
C SER A 215 -2.28 -29.27 10.23
N SER A 216 -1.40 -28.72 9.39
CA SER A 216 -1.80 -27.93 8.20
C SER A 216 -0.91 -28.13 6.97
N VAL A 217 -0.05 -29.16 6.93
CA VAL A 217 0.88 -29.39 5.81
C VAL A 217 0.37 -30.52 4.94
N THR A 218 -0.14 -30.20 3.74
CA THR A 218 -0.50 -31.22 2.75
C THR A 218 0.76 -31.74 2.06
N ASP A 219 0.99 -33.06 2.14
CA ASP A 219 2.06 -33.71 1.38
C ASP A 219 1.71 -33.78 -0.12
N GLY A 220 2.36 -32.94 -0.93
CA GLY A 220 2.16 -32.87 -2.38
C GLY A 220 2.60 -34.11 -3.17
N ASN A 221 3.34 -35.03 -2.56
CA ASN A 221 3.72 -36.30 -3.18
C ASN A 221 2.73 -37.43 -2.83
N SER A 222 1.84 -37.22 -1.88
CA SER A 222 0.76 -38.14 -1.55
C SER A 222 -0.50 -37.77 -2.31
N LYS A 223 -0.87 -38.63 -3.26
CA LYS A 223 -2.12 -38.49 -4.03
C LYS A 223 -3.34 -38.40 -3.10
N GLU A 224 -3.30 -39.09 -1.97
CA GLU A 224 -4.38 -39.14 -0.98
C GLU A 224 -4.47 -37.81 -0.22
N ALA A 225 -3.36 -37.26 0.26
CA ALA A 225 -3.34 -35.97 0.96
C ALA A 225 -3.76 -34.81 0.05
N VAL A 226 -3.33 -34.82 -1.21
CA VAL A 226 -3.72 -33.82 -2.21
C VAL A 226 -5.21 -33.90 -2.54
N MET A 227 -5.77 -35.10 -2.70
CA MET A 227 -7.20 -35.30 -2.94
C MET A 227 -8.05 -34.88 -1.75
N GLU A 228 -7.59 -35.15 -0.52
CA GLU A 228 -8.28 -34.77 0.70
C GLU A 228 -8.32 -33.24 0.87
N ALA A 229 -7.20 -32.55 0.62
CA ALA A 229 -7.16 -31.09 0.60
C ALA A 229 -8.09 -30.49 -0.47
N ILE A 230 -8.09 -31.04 -1.70
CA ILE A 230 -8.97 -30.58 -2.78
C ILE A 230 -10.46 -30.83 -2.44
N SER A 231 -10.77 -31.95 -1.80
CA SER A 231 -12.14 -32.31 -1.40
C SER A 231 -12.68 -31.50 -0.21
N SER A 232 -11.78 -31.07 0.67
CA SER A 232 -12.10 -30.23 1.84
C SER A 232 -12.35 -28.76 1.48
N MET A 233 -11.90 -28.31 0.30
CA MET A 233 -12.24 -26.99 -0.21
C MET A 233 -13.71 -26.98 -0.66
N SER A 234 -14.57 -26.36 0.14
CA SER A 234 -15.94 -26.08 -0.28
C SER A 234 -15.92 -24.98 -1.35
N TRP A 235 -16.00 -25.38 -2.61
CA TRP A 235 -16.20 -24.44 -3.72
C TRP A 235 -17.64 -23.92 -3.65
N LYS A 236 -17.81 -22.63 -3.35
CA LYS A 236 -19.07 -21.90 -3.57
C LYS A 236 -18.96 -21.06 -4.82
#